data_AF-A0A7W0ZZH8-F1
#
_entry.id   AF-A0A7W0ZZH8-F1
#
_cell.length_a   1.000
_cell.length_b   1.000
_cell.length_c   1.000
_cell.angle_alpha   90.00
_cell.angle_beta   90.00
_cell.angle_gamma   90.00
#
_symmetry.space_group_name_H-M   'P 1'
#
loop_
_entity.id
_entity.type
_entity.pdbx_description
1 polymer ?
#
loop_
_entity_poly.entity_id
_entity_poly.type
_entity_poly.pdbx_seq_one_letter_code
_entity_poly.pdbx_strand_id
1 'polypeptide(L)'
;MAPRRRALLAGLAVLALTALMFPWNPTQGCGEPSATPPIIAFELALDREDLAAVFGPPGPCRDAIVADLTTSTGIDFAFLVAYGAMLLAALAALHARRSILAVALIAPIADAIENVALFSIDIDSPGNWLHVLAVAARAKFVL
;
A
#
# COMPACT_ATOMS: atom_id res chain seq x y z
N MET A 1 11.32 -6.53 27.72
CA MET A 1 11.71 -5.34 26.95
C MET A 1 10.67 -4.25 27.13
N ALA A 2 11.08 -3.02 27.44
CA ALA A 2 10.15 -1.88 27.63
C ALA A 2 9.41 -1.54 26.32
N PRO A 3 8.13 -1.15 26.36
CA PRO A 3 7.32 -0.87 25.17
C PRO A 3 7.92 0.20 24.27
N ARG A 4 8.60 1.20 24.85
CA ARG A 4 9.37 2.22 24.11
C ARG A 4 10.47 1.65 23.21
N ARG A 5 11.19 0.62 23.67
CA ARG A 5 12.24 -0.04 22.88
C ARG A 5 11.65 -0.81 21.71
N ARG A 6 10.48 -1.43 21.89
CA ARG A 6 9.76 -2.12 20.80
C ARG A 6 9.28 -1.14 19.74
N ALA A 7 8.70 -0.02 20.16
CA ALA A 7 8.27 1.04 19.26
C ALA A 7 9.46 1.61 18.45
N LEU A 8 10.60 1.85 19.10
CA LEU A 8 11.81 2.31 18.41
C LEU A 8 12.31 1.31 17.35
N LEU A 9 12.43 0.02 17.72
CA LEU A 9 12.91 -1.00 16.78
C LEU A 9 11.95 -1.18 15.61
N ALA A 10 10.64 -1.17 15.88
CA ALA A 10 9.63 -1.23 14.83
C ALA A 10 9.67 0.02 13.93
N GLY A 11 9.86 1.22 14.50
CA GLY A 11 10.02 2.44 13.72
C GLY A 11 11.29 2.47 12.86
N LEU A 12 12.39 1.88 13.34
CA LEU A 12 13.59 1.71 12.51
C LEU A 12 13.35 0.72 11.36
N ALA A 13 12.59 -0.35 11.60
CA ALA A 13 12.20 -1.27 10.54
C ALA A 13 11.30 -0.60 9.51
N VAL A 14 10.31 0.19 9.94
CA VAL A 14 9.46 1.02 9.07
C VAL A 14 10.33 1.93 8.20
N LEU A 15 11.26 2.67 8.79
CA LEU A 15 12.15 3.57 8.04
C LEU A 15 13.01 2.82 7.02
N ALA A 16 13.57 1.67 7.40
CA ALA A 16 14.39 0.86 6.51
C ALA A 16 13.57 0.30 5.33
N LEU A 17 12.32 -0.14 5.59
CA LEU A 17 11.41 -0.65 4.57
C LEU A 17 10.95 0.46 3.62
N THR A 18 10.64 1.66 4.14
CA THR A 18 10.36 2.84 3.29
C THR A 18 11.55 3.15 2.38
N ALA A 19 12.77 3.13 2.92
CA ALA A 19 13.97 3.36 2.11
C ALA A 19 14.17 2.29 1.03
N LEU A 20 13.84 1.03 1.34
CA LEU A 20 13.93 -0.10 0.42
C LEU A 20 12.92 -0.03 -0.74
N MET A 21 11.77 0.63 -0.54
CA MET A 21 10.75 0.77 -1.59
C MET A 21 11.09 1.81 -2.65
N PHE A 22 11.91 2.82 -2.35
CA PHE A 22 12.20 3.93 -3.29
C PHE A 22 12.62 3.52 -4.70
N PRO A 23 13.49 2.52 -4.91
CA PRO A 23 13.91 2.13 -6.26
C PRO A 23 12.78 1.53 -7.11
N TRP A 24 11.71 1.05 -6.48
CA TRP A 24 10.64 0.27 -7.11
C TRP A 24 9.34 1.04 -7.26
N ASN A 25 9.32 2.32 -6.90
CA ASN A 25 8.14 3.18 -7.03
C ASN A 25 8.31 4.05 -8.27
N PRO A 26 7.73 3.65 -9.42
CA PRO A 26 7.83 4.43 -10.64
C PRO A 26 7.22 5.82 -10.42
N THR A 27 7.83 6.84 -11.00
CA THR A 27 7.37 8.24 -10.87
C THR A 27 6.45 8.68 -12.01
N GLN A 28 6.36 7.87 -13.07
CA GLN A 28 5.57 8.12 -14.27
C GLN A 28 4.92 6.82 -14.74
N GLY A 29 3.70 6.94 -15.29
CA GLY A 29 2.98 5.84 -15.91
C GLY A 29 3.43 5.58 -17.34
N CYS A 30 2.76 4.65 -18.02
CA CYS A 30 2.92 4.40 -19.46
C CYS A 30 1.86 5.11 -20.32
N GLY A 31 0.83 5.69 -19.68
CA GLY A 31 -0.13 6.57 -20.33
C GLY A 31 0.35 8.03 -20.37
N GLU A 32 -0.61 8.95 -20.45
CA GLU A 32 -0.33 10.39 -20.45
C GLU A 32 0.38 10.83 -19.14
N PRO A 33 1.30 11.81 -19.21
CA PRO A 33 1.98 12.31 -18.02
C PRO A 33 0.99 12.80 -16.95
N SER A 34 1.20 12.35 -15.72
CA SER A 34 0.37 12.70 -14.56
C SER A 34 1.25 13.22 -13.43
N ALA A 35 0.71 14.18 -12.66
CA ALA A 35 1.31 14.60 -11.40
C ALA A 35 1.10 13.57 -10.28
N THR A 36 0.14 12.65 -10.47
CA THR A 36 -0.15 11.58 -9.52
C THR A 36 0.79 10.41 -9.76
N PRO A 37 1.53 9.93 -8.74
CA PRO A 37 2.38 8.76 -8.88
C PRO A 37 1.57 7.52 -9.33
N PRO A 38 2.11 6.66 -10.21
CA PRO A 38 1.45 5.45 -10.69
C PRO A 38 0.85 4.56 -9.61
N ILE A 39 1.53 4.35 -8.48
CA ILE A 39 1.00 3.55 -7.37
C ILE A 39 -0.29 4.16 -6.81
N ILE A 40 -0.33 5.47 -6.60
CA ILE A 40 -1.51 6.17 -6.09
C ILE A 40 -2.63 6.17 -7.14
N ALA A 41 -2.30 6.38 -8.42
CA ALA A 41 -3.28 6.32 -9.49
C ALA A 41 -3.88 4.90 -9.64
N PHE A 42 -3.07 3.86 -9.43
CA PHE A 42 -3.51 2.47 -9.45
C PHE A 42 -4.42 2.15 -8.24
N GLU A 43 -4.02 2.53 -7.03
CA GLU A 43 -4.83 2.37 -5.81
C GLU A 43 -6.22 3.03 -5.91
N LEU A 44 -6.31 4.13 -6.68
CA LEU A 44 -7.53 4.91 -6.85
C LEU A 44 -8.34 4.54 -8.10
N ALA A 45 -7.89 3.56 -8.90
CA ALA A 45 -8.58 3.16 -10.12
C ALA A 45 -9.97 2.57 -9.83
N LEU A 46 -10.96 2.99 -10.62
CA LEU A 46 -12.36 2.58 -10.48
C LEU A 46 -12.83 1.69 -11.62
N ASP A 47 -12.21 1.83 -12.79
CA ASP A 47 -12.54 1.06 -13.98
C ASP A 47 -11.30 0.76 -14.83
N ARG A 48 -11.52 0.13 -16.00
CA ARG A 48 -10.47 -0.24 -16.93
C ARG A 48 -9.82 0.95 -17.63
N GLU A 49 -10.54 2.07 -17.75
CA GLU A 49 -10.02 3.29 -18.37
C GLU A 49 -8.96 3.91 -17.45
N ASP A 50 -9.22 3.95 -16.14
CA ASP A 50 -8.21 4.36 -15.15
C ASP A 50 -6.95 3.50 -15.20
N LEU A 51 -7.12 2.17 -15.28
CA LEU A 51 -5.98 1.25 -15.42
C LEU A 51 -5.21 1.50 -16.73
N ALA A 52 -5.91 1.75 -17.83
CA ALA A 52 -5.27 2.07 -19.11
C ALA A 52 -4.53 3.41 -19.06
N ALA A 53 -5.00 4.40 -18.29
CA ALA A 53 -4.31 5.67 -18.06
C ALA A 53 -2.99 5.48 -17.30
N VAL A 54 -2.91 4.52 -16.38
CA VAL A 54 -1.67 4.22 -15.64
C VAL A 54 -0.72 3.33 -16.45
N PHE A 55 -1.23 2.20 -16.93
CA PHE A 55 -0.42 1.12 -17.48
C PHE A 55 -0.26 1.18 -19.00
N GLY A 56 -1.08 1.96 -19.71
CA GLY A 56 -1.03 2.03 -21.17
C GLY A 56 -1.34 0.69 -21.86
N PRO A 57 -1.07 0.59 -23.18
CA PRO A 57 -1.23 -0.66 -23.91
C PRO A 57 -0.18 -1.71 -23.49
N PRO A 58 -0.44 -3.01 -23.74
CA PRO A 58 0.55 -4.07 -23.54
C PRO A 58 1.88 -3.77 -24.23
N GLY A 59 2.99 -3.97 -23.52
CA GLY A 59 4.34 -3.76 -24.03
C GLY A 59 5.38 -3.54 -22.93
N PRO A 60 6.64 -3.28 -23.32
CA PRO A 60 7.77 -3.26 -22.38
C PRO A 60 7.64 -2.24 -21.23
N CYS A 61 7.00 -1.09 -21.49
CA CYS A 61 6.75 -0.10 -20.44
C CYS A 61 5.81 -0.65 -19.37
N ARG A 62 4.66 -1.22 -19.80
CA ARG A 62 3.67 -1.80 -18.91
C ARG A 62 4.29 -2.92 -18.08
N ASP A 63 5.04 -3.82 -18.72
CA ASP A 63 5.69 -4.94 -18.04
C ASP A 63 6.67 -4.47 -16.94
N ALA A 64 7.43 -3.41 -17.21
CA ALA A 64 8.35 -2.83 -16.24
C ALA A 64 7.60 -2.22 -15.03
N ILE A 65 6.58 -1.40 -15.27
CA ILE A 65 5.77 -0.81 -14.19
C ILE A 65 5.09 -1.91 -13.36
N VAL A 66 4.53 -2.93 -14.00
CA VAL A 66 3.91 -4.05 -13.29
C VAL A 66 4.92 -4.78 -12.41
N ALA A 67 6.13 -5.03 -12.90
CA ALA A 67 7.19 -5.68 -12.11
C ALA A 67 7.62 -4.83 -10.91
N ASP A 68 7.80 -3.52 -11.12
CA ASP A 68 8.18 -2.58 -10.07
C ASP A 68 7.08 -2.49 -8.99
N LEU A 69 5.82 -2.31 -9.39
CA LEU A 69 4.69 -2.26 -8.46
C LEU A 69 4.47 -3.59 -7.73
N THR A 70 4.62 -4.73 -8.41
CA THR A 70 4.55 -6.05 -7.76
C THR A 70 5.63 -6.18 -6.67
N THR A 71 6.84 -5.67 -6.94
CA THR A 71 7.94 -5.69 -5.98
C THR A 71 7.68 -4.74 -4.82
N SER A 72 7.22 -3.52 -5.09
CA SER A 72 6.94 -2.53 -4.04
C SER A 72 5.78 -2.95 -3.15
N THR A 73 4.67 -3.47 -3.70
CA THR A 73 3.54 -4.05 -2.94
C THR A 73 4.01 -5.25 -2.09
N GLY A 74 4.97 -6.04 -2.58
CA GLY A 74 5.56 -7.14 -1.82
C GLY A 74 6.35 -6.69 -0.60
N ILE A 75 7.15 -5.64 -0.77
CA ILE A 75 7.88 -5.00 0.34
C ILE A 75 6.89 -4.34 1.31
N ASP A 76 5.81 -3.77 0.78
CA ASP A 76 4.81 -3.08 1.58
C ASP A 76 4.12 -4.00 2.60
N PHE A 77 3.89 -5.28 2.30
CA PHE A 77 3.42 -6.23 3.32
C PHE A 77 4.32 -6.28 4.57
N ALA A 78 5.65 -6.26 4.40
CA ALA A 78 6.57 -6.21 5.53
C ALA A 78 6.49 -4.86 6.24
N PHE A 79 6.30 -3.77 5.49
CA PHE A 79 6.10 -2.44 6.03
C PHE A 79 4.84 -2.38 6.90
N LEU A 80 3.71 -2.93 6.45
CA LEU A 80 2.45 -2.98 7.21
C LEU A 80 2.60 -3.69 8.55
N VAL A 81 3.31 -4.82 8.58
CA VAL A 81 3.58 -5.55 9.82
C VAL A 81 4.45 -4.73 10.77
N ALA A 82 5.52 -4.12 10.26
CA ALA A 82 6.40 -3.28 11.06
C ALA A 82 5.67 -2.03 11.59
N TYR A 83 4.86 -1.39 10.75
CA TYR A 83 4.08 -0.20 11.05
C TYR A 83 3.00 -0.51 12.09
N GLY A 84 2.23 -1.58 11.93
CA GLY A 84 1.24 -2.03 12.90
C GLY A 84 1.88 -2.35 14.26
N ALA A 85 3.02 -3.04 14.27
CA ALA A 85 3.76 -3.31 15.50
C ALA A 85 4.26 -2.03 16.19
N MET A 86 4.76 -1.06 15.41
CA MET A 86 5.17 0.24 15.91
C MET A 86 3.99 0.98 16.56
N LEU A 87 2.86 1.08 15.85
CA LEU A 87 1.67 1.79 16.29
C LEU A 87 1.12 1.20 17.59
N LEU A 88 0.95 -0.13 17.65
CA LEU A 88 0.49 -0.82 18.86
C LEU A 88 1.46 -0.62 20.03
N ALA A 89 2.77 -0.72 19.81
CA ALA A 89 3.77 -0.53 20.85
C ALA A 89 3.79 0.92 21.37
N ALA A 90 3.62 1.90 20.48
CA ALA A 90 3.54 3.32 20.84
C ALA A 90 2.27 3.62 21.65
N LEU A 91 1.11 3.18 21.18
CA LEU A 91 -0.18 3.35 21.89
C LEU A 91 -0.17 2.66 23.25
N ALA A 92 0.40 1.46 23.35
CA ALA A 92 0.58 0.77 24.62
C ALA A 92 1.50 1.53 25.58
N ALA A 93 2.60 2.12 25.08
CA ALA A 93 3.49 2.96 25.89
C ALA A 93 2.78 4.23 26.41
N LEU A 94 1.77 4.72 25.68
CA LEU A 94 0.92 5.85 26.06
C LEU A 94 -0.29 5.43 26.92
N HIS A 95 -0.40 4.16 27.30
CA HIS A 95 -1.54 3.62 28.06
C HIS A 95 -2.90 3.89 27.39
N ALA A 96 -2.94 3.82 26.06
CA ALA A 96 -4.17 3.97 25.29
C ALA A 96 -5.24 2.97 25.73
N ARG A 97 -6.50 3.38 25.66
CA ARG A 97 -7.65 2.50 25.94
C ARG A 97 -7.68 1.35 24.94
N ARG A 98 -8.20 0.18 25.36
CA ARG A 98 -8.37 -0.99 24.49
C ARG A 98 -9.17 -0.68 23.22
N SER A 99 -10.15 0.21 23.29
CA SER A 99 -10.92 0.66 22.13
C SER A 99 -10.06 1.40 21.10
N ILE A 100 -9.11 2.22 21.55
CA ILE A 100 -8.18 2.93 20.65
C ILE A 100 -7.24 1.92 19.98
N LEU A 101 -6.74 0.94 20.73
CA LEU A 101 -5.92 -0.14 20.17
C LEU A 101 -6.69 -0.97 19.13
N ALA A 102 -7.97 -1.23 19.35
CA ALA A 102 -8.81 -1.93 18.39
C ALA A 102 -9.05 -1.12 17.12
N VAL A 103 -9.35 0.18 17.24
CA VAL A 103 -9.53 1.07 16.08
C VAL A 103 -8.23 1.24 15.30
N ALA A 104 -7.08 1.27 15.98
CA ALA A 104 -5.75 1.35 15.35
C ALA A 104 -5.42 0.16 14.44
N LEU A 105 -6.18 -0.95 14.53
CA LEU A 105 -6.02 -2.10 13.63
C LEU A 105 -6.84 -1.97 12.34
N ILE A 106 -7.81 -1.06 12.26
CA ILE A 106 -8.70 -0.96 11.09
C ILE A 106 -7.91 -0.52 9.86
N ALA A 107 -7.11 0.56 9.97
CA ALA A 107 -6.29 1.06 8.87
C ALA A 107 -5.31 0.00 8.31
N PRO A 108 -4.46 -0.67 9.11
CA PRO A 108 -3.55 -1.70 8.58
C PRO A 108 -4.27 -2.94 8.04
N ILE A 109 -5.49 -3.25 8.50
CA ILE A 109 -6.30 -4.31 7.90
C ILE A 109 -6.81 -3.88 6.52
N ALA A 110 -7.29 -2.64 6.38
CA ALA A 110 -7.70 -2.10 5.09
C ALA A 110 -6.53 -2.11 4.09
N ASP A 111 -5.35 -1.67 4.53
CA ASP A 111 -4.11 -1.69 3.75
C ASP A 111 -3.69 -3.11 3.34
N ALA A 112 -3.83 -4.09 4.24
CA ALA A 112 -3.54 -5.48 3.90
C ALA A 112 -4.51 -6.03 2.84
N ILE A 113 -5.79 -5.65 2.89
CA ILE A 113 -6.78 -6.04 1.87
C ILE A 113 -6.46 -5.35 0.53
N GLU A 114 -6.06 -4.08 0.57
CA GLU A 114 -5.60 -3.32 -0.57
C GLU A 114 -4.43 -4.02 -1.27
N ASN A 115 -3.37 -4.38 -0.54
CA ASN A 115 -2.23 -5.09 -1.11
C ASN A 115 -2.60 -6.44 -1.73
N VAL A 116 -3.49 -7.20 -1.09
CA VAL A 116 -3.98 -8.46 -1.67
C VAL A 116 -4.71 -8.19 -3.00
N ALA A 117 -5.51 -7.12 -3.07
CA ALA A 117 -6.19 -6.74 -4.31
C ALA A 117 -5.19 -6.31 -5.39
N LEU A 118 -4.19 -5.49 -5.06
CA LEU A 118 -3.13 -5.08 -5.99
C LEU A 118 -2.40 -6.28 -6.60
N PHE A 119 -2.08 -7.31 -5.81
CA PHE A 119 -1.47 -8.56 -6.31
C PHE A 119 -2.39 -9.41 -7.17
N SER A 120 -3.70 -9.31 -6.96
CA SER A 120 -4.69 -10.20 -7.58
C SER A 120 -5.33 -9.61 -8.84
N ILE A 121 -5.10 -8.32 -9.11
CA ILE A 121 -5.62 -7.65 -10.31
C ILE A 121 -4.84 -8.12 -11.54
N ASP A 122 -5.55 -8.72 -12.47
CA ASP A 122 -5.15 -8.79 -13.88
C ASP A 122 -5.60 -7.50 -14.56
N ILE A 123 -4.66 -6.69 -15.06
CA ILE A 123 -4.93 -5.37 -15.64
C ILE A 123 -5.89 -5.46 -16.84
N ASP A 124 -5.84 -6.54 -17.64
CA ASP A 124 -6.71 -6.70 -18.81
C ASP A 124 -8.11 -7.22 -18.43
N SER A 125 -8.21 -7.89 -17.28
CA SER A 125 -9.46 -8.45 -16.78
C SER A 125 -9.56 -8.35 -15.24
N PRO A 126 -9.69 -7.13 -14.70
CA PRO A 126 -9.50 -6.89 -13.26
C PRO A 126 -10.58 -7.49 -12.36
N GLY A 127 -11.74 -7.84 -12.95
CA GLY A 127 -12.83 -8.52 -12.25
C GLY A 127 -13.30 -7.79 -10.99
N ASN A 128 -13.64 -8.55 -9.95
CA ASN A 128 -14.10 -7.99 -8.68
C ASN A 128 -12.99 -7.37 -7.84
N TRP A 129 -11.72 -7.66 -8.14
CA TRP A 129 -10.61 -7.15 -7.34
C TRP A 129 -10.46 -5.64 -7.44
N LEU A 130 -10.84 -5.04 -8.57
CA LEU A 130 -10.86 -3.57 -8.69
C LEU A 130 -11.87 -2.92 -7.75
N HIS A 131 -13.04 -3.54 -7.56
CA HIS A 131 -14.00 -3.05 -6.58
C HIS A 131 -13.49 -3.22 -5.15
N VAL A 132 -12.82 -4.33 -4.84
CA VAL A 132 -12.19 -4.55 -3.52
C VAL A 132 -11.12 -3.49 -3.27
N LEU A 133 -10.27 -3.23 -4.26
CA LEU A 133 -9.22 -2.21 -4.22
C LEU A 133 -9.83 -0.83 -3.94
N ALA A 134 -10.81 -0.40 -4.72
CA ALA A 134 -11.45 0.90 -4.56
C ALA A 134 -12.08 1.09 -3.18
N VAL A 135 -12.66 0.05 -2.59
CA VAL A 135 -13.22 0.11 -1.23
C VAL A 135 -12.11 0.17 -0.17
N ALA A 136 -11.09 -0.68 -0.30
CA ALA A 136 -9.98 -0.75 0.65
C ALA A 136 -9.16 0.54 0.67
N ALA A 137 -8.76 1.04 -0.50
CA ALA A 137 -7.99 2.27 -0.65
C ALA A 137 -8.76 3.49 -0.10
N ARG A 138 -10.07 3.60 -0.38
CA ARG A 138 -10.89 4.68 0.19
C ARG A 138 -11.04 4.58 1.69
N ALA A 139 -11.20 3.37 2.23
CA ALA A 139 -11.24 3.17 3.67
C ALA A 139 -9.94 3.63 4.33
N LYS A 140 -8.78 3.38 3.68
CA LYS A 140 -7.47 3.88 4.12
C LYS A 140 -7.40 5.42 4.13
N PHE A 141 -7.88 6.10 3.09
CA PHE A 141 -7.77 7.56 2.97
C PHE A 141 -8.82 8.37 3.76
N VAL A 142 -9.92 7.76 4.19
CA VAL A 142 -11.02 8.44 4.92
C VAL A 142 -10.89 8.30 6.45
N LEU A 143 -10.12 7.33 6.93
CA LEU A 143 -9.83 7.09 8.36
C LEU A 143 -8.66 7.95 8.86
#